data_AF-A0A382S1M2-F1
#
_entry.id   AF-A0A382S1M2-F1
#
_cell.length_a   1.000
_cell.length_b   1.000
_cell.length_c   1.000
_cell.angle_alpha   90.00
_cell.angle_beta   90.00
_cell.angle_gamma   90.00
#
_symmetry.space_group_name_H-M   'P 1'
#
loop_
_entity.id
_entity.type
_entity.pdbx_description
1 polymer ?
#
loop_
_entity_poly.entity_id
_entity_poly.type
_entity_poly.pdbx_seq_one_letter_code
_entity_poly.pdbx_strand_id
1 'polypeptide(L)'
;VREILSLVLAKEYLKDEDKNKYLKSLDTIRKYGGIDFYRSLEALLEKNKEGKFLESDSAIRAGAEKAIASIKQRQFFVNQIANLFYGLSLGSILLLAALGLAITFGLMGVINMAHGEMLMIGAYTTFVVQNLFEKYLPSLFDWYLIAAIPSSFLVSAIVGIILERSVIRYLYGRPLETLLATWGISLVLIQSVRLTFGAQNVEVANPYYLSGGIEIFNGVVLPYSRIAIIVFVVFVVTSIWTLLQKTSLGLQVRAVTQNRKMAACMGIPTAKVDMWTFGLGSGVAGLGGLALSQIGNVGPELGRMYIIDSFMVVVM
;
A
#
# COMPACT_ATOMS: atom_id res chain seq x y z
N VAL A 1 -0.42 -7.83 -33.16
CA VAL A 1 -1.14 -7.39 -34.38
C VAL A 1 -2.00 -8.50 -35.00
N ARG A 2 -1.44 -9.68 -35.37
CA ARG A 2 -2.22 -10.81 -35.93
C ARG A 2 -3.41 -11.24 -35.06
N GLU A 3 -3.22 -11.33 -33.75
CA GLU A 3 -4.27 -11.75 -32.80
C GLU A 3 -5.42 -10.74 -32.71
N ILE A 4 -5.09 -9.45 -32.63
CA ILE A 4 -6.08 -8.36 -32.60
C ILE A 4 -6.90 -8.34 -33.90
N LEU A 5 -6.25 -8.50 -35.05
CA LEU A 5 -6.92 -8.61 -36.35
C LEU A 5 -7.85 -9.83 -36.42
N SER A 6 -7.44 -10.97 -35.86
CA SER A 6 -8.29 -12.17 -35.81
C SER A 6 -9.52 -12.00 -34.91
N LEU A 7 -9.43 -11.22 -33.83
CA LEU A 7 -10.56 -10.90 -32.96
C LEU A 7 -11.54 -9.91 -33.59
N VAL A 8 -11.03 -8.92 -34.32
CA VAL A 8 -11.89 -7.98 -35.08
C VAL A 8 -12.66 -8.74 -36.17
N LEU A 9 -11.99 -9.64 -36.90
CA LEU A 9 -12.65 -10.50 -37.89
C LEU A 9 -13.65 -11.46 -37.23
N ALA A 10 -13.31 -12.04 -36.07
CA ALA A 10 -14.22 -12.91 -35.33
C ALA A 10 -15.49 -12.16 -34.85
N LYS A 11 -15.36 -10.88 -34.44
CA LYS A 11 -16.49 -10.02 -34.08
C LYS A 11 -17.42 -9.76 -35.26
N GLU A 12 -16.87 -9.62 -36.46
CA GLU A 12 -17.65 -9.40 -37.68
C GLU A 12 -18.34 -10.69 -38.16
N TYR A 13 -17.64 -11.82 -38.11
CA TYR A 13 -18.21 -13.13 -38.47
C TYR A 13 -19.28 -13.65 -37.48
N LEU A 14 -19.41 -13.04 -36.31
CA LEU A 14 -20.52 -13.27 -35.37
C LEU A 14 -21.86 -12.68 -35.86
N LYS A 15 -21.87 -11.94 -36.97
CA LYS A 15 -23.07 -11.40 -37.61
C LYS A 15 -23.39 -12.08 -38.96
N ASP A 16 -22.54 -13.00 -39.40
CA ASP A 16 -22.60 -13.63 -40.73
C ASP A 16 -23.40 -14.94 -40.64
N GLU A 17 -24.22 -15.26 -41.65
CA GLU A 17 -25.13 -16.44 -41.66
C GLU A 17 -24.37 -17.78 -41.88
N ASP A 18 -23.08 -17.72 -42.18
CA ASP A 18 -22.25 -18.85 -42.58
C ASP A 18 -21.73 -19.65 -41.36
N LYS A 19 -22.38 -20.78 -41.07
CA LYS A 19 -22.13 -21.66 -39.90
C LYS A 19 -20.66 -22.04 -39.67
N ASN A 20 -19.89 -22.27 -40.74
CA ASN A 20 -18.47 -22.63 -40.62
C ASN A 20 -17.59 -21.45 -40.18
N LYS A 21 -17.91 -20.23 -40.64
CA LYS A 21 -17.21 -19.01 -40.20
C LYS A 21 -17.59 -18.66 -38.77
N TYR A 22 -18.84 -18.91 -38.39
CA TYR A 22 -19.35 -18.71 -37.04
C TYR A 22 -18.71 -19.64 -36.00
N LEU A 23 -18.54 -20.92 -36.30
CA LEU A 23 -17.83 -21.83 -35.38
C LEU A 23 -16.34 -21.48 -35.26
N LYS A 24 -15.72 -21.00 -36.35
CA LYS A 24 -14.32 -20.56 -36.35
C LYS A 24 -14.14 -19.25 -35.57
N SER A 25 -15.09 -18.33 -35.61
CA SER A 25 -15.07 -17.12 -34.80
C SER A 25 -15.22 -17.44 -33.31
N LEU A 26 -16.09 -18.39 -32.95
CA LEU A 26 -16.22 -18.88 -31.57
C LEU A 26 -14.93 -19.53 -31.05
N ASP A 27 -14.23 -20.34 -31.85
CA ASP A 27 -12.93 -20.91 -31.44
C ASP A 27 -11.83 -19.84 -31.35
N THR A 28 -11.89 -18.81 -32.19
CA THR A 28 -10.97 -17.66 -32.14
C THR A 28 -11.20 -16.83 -30.87
N ILE A 29 -12.46 -16.58 -30.51
CA ILE A 29 -12.84 -15.86 -29.29
C ILE A 29 -12.55 -16.70 -28.05
N ARG A 30 -12.72 -18.02 -28.11
CA ARG A 30 -12.28 -18.92 -27.04
C ARG A 30 -10.78 -18.80 -26.77
N LYS A 31 -9.96 -18.68 -27.83
CA LYS A 31 -8.49 -18.63 -27.68
C LYS A 31 -7.98 -17.25 -27.29
N TYR A 32 -8.55 -16.18 -27.85
CA TYR A 32 -8.00 -14.84 -27.75
C TYR A 32 -8.96 -13.79 -27.16
N GLY A 33 -10.24 -14.12 -27.02
CA GLY A 33 -11.29 -13.18 -26.60
C GLY A 33 -11.16 -12.72 -25.15
N GLY A 34 -11.53 -11.46 -24.93
CA GLY A 34 -11.66 -10.84 -23.61
C GLY A 34 -13.11 -10.74 -23.14
N ILE A 35 -13.31 -10.04 -22.03
CA ILE A 35 -14.65 -9.83 -21.43
C ILE A 35 -15.61 -9.07 -22.36
N ASP A 36 -15.10 -8.30 -23.33
CA ASP A 36 -15.91 -7.53 -24.27
C ASP A 36 -16.84 -8.41 -25.12
N PHE A 37 -16.49 -9.69 -25.30
CA PHE A 37 -17.30 -10.67 -26.02
C PHE A 37 -18.32 -11.37 -25.13
N TYR A 38 -18.25 -11.19 -23.81
CA TYR A 38 -19.07 -11.92 -22.85
C TYR A 38 -20.57 -11.66 -23.05
N ARG A 39 -20.97 -10.39 -23.22
CA ARG A 39 -22.37 -10.03 -23.51
C ARG A 39 -22.88 -10.61 -24.83
N SER A 40 -22.03 -10.60 -25.87
CA SER A 40 -22.38 -11.15 -27.18
C SER A 40 -22.52 -12.67 -27.16
N LEU A 41 -21.71 -13.36 -26.34
CA LEU A 41 -21.79 -14.81 -26.18
C LEU A 41 -22.96 -15.22 -25.28
N GLU A 42 -23.28 -14.45 -24.23
CA GLU A 42 -24.44 -14.70 -23.37
C GLU A 42 -25.76 -14.51 -24.10
N ALA A 43 -25.86 -13.53 -25.01
CA ALA A 43 -27.03 -13.35 -25.86
C ALA A 43 -27.38 -14.62 -26.68
N LEU A 44 -26.39 -15.45 -27.04
CA LEU A 44 -26.58 -16.72 -27.74
C LEU A 44 -27.11 -17.85 -26.84
N LEU A 45 -27.03 -17.66 -25.52
CA LEU A 45 -27.50 -18.60 -24.51
C LEU A 45 -28.82 -18.13 -23.84
N GLU A 46 -29.35 -16.98 -24.24
CA GLU A 46 -30.62 -16.46 -23.72
C GLU A 46 -31.80 -17.38 -24.10
N LYS A 47 -32.71 -17.54 -23.14
CA LYS A 47 -33.95 -18.30 -23.27
C LYS A 47 -35.13 -17.36 -23.30
N ASN A 48 -36.09 -17.61 -24.19
CA ASN A 48 -37.37 -16.93 -24.19
C ASN A 48 -38.20 -17.29 -22.95
N LYS A 49 -39.27 -16.53 -22.70
CA LYS A 49 -40.22 -16.74 -21.58
C LYS A 49 -40.86 -18.15 -21.54
N GLU A 50 -40.76 -18.90 -22.64
CA GLU A 50 -41.21 -20.30 -22.78
C GLU A 50 -40.10 -21.34 -22.52
N GLY A 51 -38.91 -20.93 -22.11
CA GLY A 51 -37.79 -21.81 -21.78
C GLY A 51 -36.98 -22.37 -22.97
N LYS A 52 -37.35 -22.03 -24.21
CA LYS A 52 -36.59 -22.35 -25.43
C LYS A 52 -35.46 -21.35 -25.66
N PHE A 53 -34.30 -21.84 -26.07
CA PHE A 53 -33.15 -21.00 -26.45
C PHE A 53 -33.47 -20.24 -27.74
N LEU A 54 -33.03 -18.97 -27.82
CA LEU A 54 -33.18 -18.14 -29.01
C LEU A 54 -32.35 -18.68 -30.20
N GLU A 55 -31.17 -19.24 -29.92
CA GLU A 55 -30.31 -19.86 -30.91
C GLU A 55 -30.66 -21.35 -31.08
N SER A 56 -31.03 -21.73 -32.30
CA SER A 56 -31.56 -23.07 -32.59
C SER A 56 -30.46 -24.15 -32.62
N ASP A 57 -29.24 -23.79 -33.03
CA ASP A 57 -28.14 -24.73 -33.23
C ASP A 57 -27.45 -25.12 -31.91
N SER A 58 -27.40 -26.42 -31.61
CA SER A 58 -26.73 -26.95 -30.41
C SER A 58 -25.21 -26.84 -30.49
N ALA A 59 -24.61 -26.88 -31.69
CA ALA A 59 -23.17 -26.78 -31.87
C ALA A 59 -22.66 -25.35 -31.59
N ILE A 60 -23.44 -24.34 -31.99
CA ILE A 60 -23.15 -22.93 -31.73
C ILE A 60 -23.26 -22.62 -30.24
N ARG A 61 -24.31 -23.11 -29.57
CA ARG A 61 -24.47 -22.98 -28.11
C ARG A 61 -23.34 -23.64 -27.33
N ALA A 62 -22.96 -24.86 -27.69
CA ALA A 62 -21.83 -25.55 -27.06
C ALA A 62 -20.49 -24.84 -27.32
N GLY A 63 -20.31 -24.22 -28.49
CA GLY A 63 -19.16 -23.37 -28.79
C GLY A 63 -19.11 -22.10 -27.95
N ALA A 64 -20.24 -21.40 -27.81
CA ALA A 64 -20.39 -20.21 -26.97
C ALA A 64 -20.17 -20.52 -25.49
N GLU A 65 -20.73 -21.62 -24.97
CA GLU A 65 -20.54 -22.07 -23.59
C GLU A 65 -19.06 -22.37 -23.30
N LYS A 66 -18.37 -23.08 -24.21
CA LYS A 66 -16.92 -23.34 -24.10
C LYS A 66 -16.09 -22.06 -24.17
N ALA A 67 -16.46 -21.11 -25.04
CA ALA A 67 -15.81 -19.81 -25.13
C ALA A 67 -15.97 -19.02 -23.82
N ILE A 68 -17.20 -18.93 -23.29
CA ILE A 68 -17.50 -18.29 -22.00
C ILE A 68 -16.71 -18.94 -20.86
N ALA A 69 -16.69 -20.28 -20.78
CA ALA A 69 -15.95 -21.00 -19.74
C ALA A 69 -14.45 -20.68 -19.79
N SER A 70 -13.86 -20.64 -20.99
CA SER A 70 -12.43 -20.29 -21.16
C SER A 70 -12.13 -18.84 -20.79
N ILE A 71 -13.02 -17.90 -21.14
CA ILE A 71 -12.90 -16.48 -20.77
C ILE A 71 -12.99 -16.33 -19.25
N LYS A 72 -13.99 -16.97 -18.60
CA LYS A 72 -14.13 -16.97 -17.13
C LYS A 72 -12.91 -17.56 -16.43
N GLN A 73 -12.39 -18.69 -16.90
CA GLN A 73 -11.22 -19.32 -16.30
C GLN A 73 -9.99 -18.42 -16.41
N ARG A 74 -9.71 -17.87 -17.59
CA ARG A 74 -8.60 -16.92 -17.79
C ARG A 74 -8.75 -15.69 -16.91
N GLN A 75 -9.96 -15.12 -16.85
CA GLN A 75 -10.23 -13.94 -16.05
C GLN A 75 -10.11 -14.23 -14.55
N PHE A 76 -10.54 -15.40 -14.09
CA PHE A 76 -10.31 -15.84 -12.71
C PHE A 76 -8.81 -15.85 -12.39
N PHE A 77 -7.97 -16.49 -13.21
CA PHE A 77 -6.52 -16.50 -12.98
C PHE A 77 -5.91 -15.09 -12.99
N VAL A 78 -6.31 -14.24 -13.94
CA VAL A 78 -5.82 -12.85 -14.01
C VAL A 78 -6.25 -12.05 -12.78
N ASN A 79 -7.51 -12.14 -12.37
CA ASN A 79 -8.02 -11.48 -11.16
C ASN A 79 -7.33 -11.99 -9.90
N GLN A 80 -7.03 -13.29 -9.80
CA GLN A 80 -6.29 -13.83 -8.66
C GLN A 80 -4.86 -13.28 -8.60
N ILE A 81 -4.15 -13.19 -9.72
CA ILE A 81 -2.83 -12.57 -9.79
C ILE A 81 -2.90 -11.10 -9.39
N ALA A 82 -3.89 -10.37 -9.91
CA ALA A 82 -4.12 -8.98 -9.56
C ALA A 82 -4.37 -8.83 -8.06
N ASN A 83 -5.31 -9.60 -7.50
CA ASN A 83 -5.66 -9.56 -6.07
C ASN A 83 -4.47 -9.90 -5.18
N LEU A 84 -3.65 -10.89 -5.55
CA LEU A 84 -2.40 -11.21 -4.85
C LEU A 84 -1.44 -10.02 -4.87
N PHE A 85 -1.30 -9.34 -6.01
CA PHE A 85 -0.47 -8.15 -6.13
C PHE A 85 -1.01 -6.98 -5.28
N TYR A 86 -2.32 -6.71 -5.31
CA TYR A 86 -2.95 -5.69 -4.46
C TYR A 86 -2.77 -6.02 -2.97
N GLY A 87 -2.95 -7.28 -2.58
CA GLY A 87 -2.71 -7.75 -1.22
C GLY A 87 -1.26 -7.60 -0.80
N LEU A 88 -0.30 -7.93 -1.66
CA LEU A 88 1.12 -7.77 -1.39
C LEU A 88 1.52 -6.29 -1.28
N SER A 89 0.94 -5.42 -2.11
CA SER A 89 1.14 -3.96 -2.03
C SER A 89 0.62 -3.40 -0.71
N LEU A 90 -0.62 -3.71 -0.31
CA LEU A 90 -1.18 -3.26 0.97
C LEU A 90 -0.42 -3.87 2.16
N GLY A 91 -0.09 -5.15 2.09
CA GLY A 91 0.71 -5.84 3.11
C GLY A 91 2.10 -5.23 3.29
N SER A 92 2.73 -4.75 2.20
CA SER A 92 4.02 -4.05 2.28
C SER A 92 3.92 -2.73 3.05
N ILE A 93 2.80 -2.01 2.92
CA ILE A 93 2.56 -0.77 3.66
C ILE A 93 2.34 -1.07 5.15
N LEU A 94 1.52 -2.07 5.45
CA LEU A 94 1.30 -2.53 6.83
C LEU A 94 2.62 -3.02 7.45
N LEU A 95 3.46 -3.72 6.68
CA LEU A 95 4.79 -4.14 7.11
C LEU A 95 5.66 -2.94 7.49
N LEU A 96 5.62 -1.85 6.71
CA LEU A 96 6.40 -0.65 7.00
C LEU A 96 5.92 0.05 8.28
N ALA A 97 4.60 0.16 8.45
CA ALA A 97 4.00 0.71 9.66
C ALA A 97 4.31 -0.16 10.90
N ALA A 98 4.17 -1.48 10.76
CA ALA A 98 4.48 -2.49 11.77
C ALA A 98 5.97 -2.52 12.13
N LEU A 99 6.89 -2.35 11.16
CA LEU A 99 8.33 -2.34 11.41
C LEU A 99 8.72 -1.22 12.39
N GLY A 100 8.18 -0.01 12.19
CA GLY A 100 8.42 1.10 13.12
C GLY A 100 7.87 0.81 14.53
N LEU A 101 6.69 0.19 14.60
CA LEU A 101 6.06 -0.18 15.87
C LEU A 101 6.85 -1.30 16.57
N ALA A 102 7.31 -2.32 15.84
CA ALA A 102 8.11 -3.43 16.36
C ALA A 102 9.43 -2.94 16.97
N ILE A 103 10.07 -1.95 16.36
CA ILE A 103 11.31 -1.37 16.88
C ILE A 103 11.08 -0.66 18.22
N THR A 104 10.02 0.14 18.32
CA THR A 104 9.71 0.89 19.55
C THR A 104 9.18 -0.03 20.66
N PHE A 105 8.23 -0.90 20.33
CA PHE A 105 7.64 -1.85 21.26
C PHE A 105 8.65 -2.91 21.71
N GLY A 106 9.42 -3.49 20.80
CA GLY A 106 10.35 -4.59 21.08
C GLY A 106 11.49 -4.22 22.02
N LEU A 107 11.89 -2.94 22.06
CA LEU A 107 12.94 -2.47 22.97
C LEU A 107 12.41 -1.99 24.32
N MET A 108 11.28 -1.27 24.33
CA MET A 108 10.77 -0.60 25.53
C MET A 108 9.67 -1.36 26.26
N GLY A 109 9.00 -2.32 25.59
CA GLY A 109 7.80 -2.97 26.12
C GLY A 109 6.63 -2.00 26.32
N VAL A 110 6.62 -0.88 25.59
CA VAL A 110 5.64 0.20 25.73
C VAL A 110 4.74 0.23 24.52
N ILE A 111 3.44 0.16 24.75
CA ILE A 111 2.43 0.30 23.70
C ILE A 111 2.25 1.79 23.39
N ASN A 112 2.62 2.20 22.17
CA ASN A 112 2.49 3.57 21.70
C ASN A 112 1.29 3.73 20.75
N MET A 113 0.16 4.22 21.27
CA MET A 113 -1.03 4.50 20.44
C MET A 113 -0.89 5.76 19.58
N ALA A 114 0.10 6.63 19.86
CA ALA A 114 0.40 7.78 19.00
C ALA A 114 1.23 7.40 17.76
N HIS A 115 1.65 6.13 17.63
CA HIS A 115 2.42 5.66 16.48
C HIS A 115 1.67 5.84 15.15
N GLY A 116 0.35 5.67 15.17
CA GLY A 116 -0.51 5.94 14.02
C GLY A 116 -0.39 7.39 13.53
N GLU A 117 -0.26 8.34 14.45
CA GLU A 117 -0.10 9.74 14.11
C GLU A 117 1.27 10.05 13.49
N MET A 118 2.27 9.19 13.68
CA MET A 118 3.56 9.33 12.98
C MET A 118 3.42 9.03 11.48
N LEU A 119 2.51 8.10 11.10
CA LEU A 119 2.10 7.89 9.70
C LEU A 119 1.41 9.15 9.16
N MET A 120 0.46 9.72 9.93
CA MET A 120 -0.21 10.96 9.55
C MET A 120 0.81 12.09 9.32
N ILE A 121 1.72 12.33 10.26
CA ILE A 121 2.74 13.38 10.15
C ILE A 121 3.62 13.16 8.92
N GLY A 122 4.03 11.92 8.62
CA GLY A 122 4.80 11.62 7.42
C GLY A 122 4.05 11.90 6.12
N ALA A 123 2.76 11.58 6.08
CA ALA A 123 1.87 11.86 4.95
C ALA A 123 1.67 13.37 4.74
N TYR A 124 1.39 14.13 5.81
CA TYR A 124 1.27 15.59 5.74
C TYR A 124 2.60 16.28 5.41
N THR A 125 3.73 15.74 5.88
CA THR A 125 5.05 16.25 5.50
C THR A 125 5.27 16.09 4.00
N THR A 126 4.86 14.95 3.41
CA THR A 126 4.91 14.73 1.97
C THR A 126 4.04 15.73 1.21
N PHE A 127 2.82 15.99 1.70
CA PHE A 127 1.93 17.01 1.15
C PHE A 127 2.56 18.41 1.20
N VAL A 128 3.16 18.80 2.33
CA VAL A 128 3.84 20.10 2.47
C VAL A 128 5.01 20.23 1.49
N VAL A 129 5.82 19.18 1.34
CA VAL A 129 6.93 19.16 0.39
C VAL A 129 6.44 19.29 -1.05
N GLN A 130 5.38 18.57 -1.42
CA GLN A 130 4.77 18.73 -2.74
C GLN A 130 4.34 20.17 -3.01
N ASN A 131 3.60 20.80 -2.08
CA ASN A 131 3.16 22.19 -2.23
C ASN A 131 4.34 23.17 -2.31
N LEU A 132 5.43 22.89 -1.60
CA LEU A 132 6.64 23.71 -1.66
C LEU A 132 7.29 23.64 -3.06
N PHE A 133 7.37 22.44 -3.64
CA PHE A 133 7.87 22.26 -5.00
C PHE A 133 6.96 22.92 -6.03
N GLU A 134 5.65 22.77 -5.89
CA GLU A 134 4.66 23.41 -6.77
C GLU A 134 4.80 24.94 -6.76
N LYS A 135 4.99 25.53 -5.58
CA LYS A 135 5.08 26.99 -5.41
C LYS A 135 6.42 27.59 -5.82
N TYR A 136 7.54 26.95 -5.48
CA TYR A 136 8.88 27.54 -5.62
C TYR A 136 9.72 26.94 -6.75
N LEU A 137 9.47 25.68 -7.14
CA LEU A 137 10.29 24.92 -8.09
C LEU A 137 9.42 24.08 -9.04
N PRO A 138 8.48 24.70 -9.80
CA PRO A 138 7.52 23.95 -10.62
C PRO A 138 8.18 23.08 -11.70
N SER A 139 9.37 23.48 -12.20
CA SER A 139 10.13 22.69 -13.18
C SER A 139 10.73 21.40 -12.62
N LEU A 140 10.85 21.28 -11.29
CA LEU A 140 11.40 20.11 -10.59
C LEU A 140 10.32 19.36 -9.82
N PHE A 141 9.03 19.64 -10.09
CA PHE A 141 7.92 19.05 -9.35
C PHE A 141 8.02 17.52 -9.29
N ASP A 142 8.32 16.84 -10.40
CA ASP A 142 8.44 15.38 -10.44
C ASP A 142 9.48 14.79 -9.45
N TRP A 143 10.44 15.60 -8.99
CA TRP A 143 11.52 15.18 -8.09
C TRP A 143 11.18 15.40 -6.60
N TYR A 144 9.97 15.88 -6.29
CA TYR A 144 9.57 16.17 -4.90
C TYR A 144 9.70 14.96 -3.98
N LEU A 145 9.46 13.74 -4.48
CA LEU A 145 9.55 12.51 -3.67
C LEU A 145 10.94 12.25 -3.11
N ILE A 146 11.99 12.62 -3.84
CA ILE A 146 13.37 12.44 -3.38
C ILE A 146 13.65 13.34 -2.18
N ALA A 147 13.03 14.53 -2.12
CA ALA A 147 13.09 15.41 -0.96
C ALA A 147 12.11 14.97 0.14
N ALA A 148 10.95 14.41 -0.24
CA ALA A 148 9.92 13.98 0.70
C ALA A 148 10.34 12.78 1.55
N ILE A 149 11.12 11.85 1.00
CA ILE A 149 11.65 10.67 1.72
C ILE A 149 12.46 11.09 2.97
N PRO A 150 13.55 11.87 2.86
CA PRO A 150 14.30 12.29 4.03
C PRO A 150 13.48 13.25 4.91
N SER A 151 12.63 14.12 4.35
CA SER A 151 11.84 15.03 5.18
C SER A 151 10.81 14.30 6.03
N SER A 152 10.07 13.33 5.47
CA SER A 152 9.03 12.60 6.20
C SER A 152 9.64 11.75 7.31
N PHE A 153 10.79 11.13 7.04
CA PHE A 153 11.57 10.43 8.06
C PHE A 153 12.02 11.38 9.17
N LEU A 154 12.65 12.50 8.83
CA LEU A 154 13.20 13.43 9.82
C LEU A 154 12.12 14.10 10.66
N VAL A 155 11.04 14.58 10.05
CA VAL A 155 9.95 15.24 10.80
C VAL A 155 9.29 14.25 11.75
N SER A 156 8.91 13.05 11.29
CA SER A 156 8.32 12.04 12.17
C SER A 156 9.32 11.55 13.23
N ALA A 157 10.61 11.42 12.91
CA ALA A 157 11.64 11.06 13.89
C ALA A 157 11.83 12.14 14.97
N ILE A 158 11.84 13.41 14.59
CA ILE A 158 11.95 14.53 15.53
C ILE A 158 10.74 14.58 16.45
N VAL A 159 9.52 14.46 15.89
CA VAL A 159 8.31 14.41 16.72
C VAL A 159 8.36 13.22 17.66
N GLY A 160 8.79 12.04 17.19
CA GLY A 160 9.01 10.87 18.03
C GLY A 160 9.97 11.15 19.19
N ILE A 161 11.13 11.73 18.91
CA ILE A 161 12.14 12.09 19.93
C ILE A 161 11.56 13.09 20.95
N ILE A 162 10.78 14.07 20.48
CA ILE A 162 10.13 15.04 21.37
C ILE A 162 9.17 14.31 22.30
N LEU A 163 8.30 13.46 21.77
CA LEU A 163 7.32 12.70 22.57
C LEU A 163 7.98 11.78 23.59
N GLU A 164 9.04 11.07 23.18
CA GLU A 164 9.81 10.21 24.08
C GLU A 164 10.36 11.02 25.24
N ARG A 165 11.01 12.14 24.95
CA ARG A 165 11.72 12.93 25.95
C ARG A 165 10.79 13.74 26.86
N SER A 166 9.65 14.18 26.35
CA SER A 166 8.71 15.02 27.10
C SER A 166 7.72 14.22 27.93
N VAL A 167 7.26 13.06 27.42
CA VAL A 167 6.20 12.28 28.08
C VAL A 167 6.67 10.86 28.37
N ILE A 168 6.98 10.08 27.34
CA ILE A 168 7.05 8.61 27.46
C ILE A 168 8.14 8.17 28.44
N ARG A 169 9.29 8.87 28.47
CA ARG A 169 10.39 8.58 29.39
C ARG A 169 9.98 8.56 30.86
N TYR A 170 9.00 9.38 31.26
CA TYR A 170 8.55 9.46 32.64
C TYR A 170 7.55 8.35 33.01
N LEU A 171 6.99 7.65 32.02
CA LEU A 171 5.96 6.62 32.20
C LEU A 171 6.50 5.20 31.98
N TYR A 172 7.81 5.03 31.79
CA TYR A 172 8.43 3.72 31.63
C TYR A 172 8.14 2.78 32.81
N GLY A 173 7.80 1.52 32.49
CA GLY A 173 7.40 0.51 33.48
C GLY A 173 5.93 0.55 33.87
N ARG A 174 5.13 1.48 33.32
CA ARG A 174 3.70 1.62 33.60
C ARG A 174 2.88 1.54 32.30
N PRO A 175 2.58 0.32 31.80
CA PRO A 175 2.02 0.13 30.47
C PRO A 175 0.63 0.76 30.30
N LEU A 176 -0.23 0.70 31.33
CA LEU A 176 -1.57 1.31 31.29
C LEU A 176 -1.50 2.84 31.26
N GLU A 177 -0.63 3.45 32.07
CA GLU A 177 -0.44 4.90 32.07
C GLU A 177 0.11 5.38 30.73
N THR A 178 1.05 4.63 30.14
CA THR A 178 1.62 5.00 28.84
C THR A 178 0.61 4.85 27.70
N LEU A 179 -0.26 3.84 27.76
CA LEU A 179 -1.34 3.67 26.81
C LEU A 179 -2.30 4.87 26.83
N LEU A 180 -2.75 5.27 28.03
CA LEU A 180 -3.63 6.43 28.21
C LEU A 180 -2.96 7.74 27.78
N ALA A 181 -1.69 7.93 28.13
CA ALA A 181 -0.93 9.12 27.75
C ALA A 181 -0.73 9.22 26.23
N THR A 182 -0.35 8.13 25.57
CA THR A 182 -0.14 8.11 24.12
C THR A 182 -1.45 8.25 23.34
N TRP A 183 -2.57 7.76 23.88
CA TRP A 183 -3.89 8.05 23.33
C TRP A 183 -4.24 9.55 23.44
N GLY A 184 -4.01 10.18 24.59
CA GLY A 184 -4.20 11.62 24.76
C GLY A 184 -3.31 12.45 23.82
N ILE A 185 -2.05 12.05 23.64
CA ILE A 185 -1.13 12.65 22.66
C ILE A 185 -1.68 12.51 21.25
N SER A 186 -2.22 11.34 20.88
CA SER A 186 -2.82 11.15 19.54
C SER A 186 -3.93 12.17 19.28
N LEU A 187 -4.84 12.39 20.24
CA LEU A 187 -5.89 13.41 20.11
C LEU A 187 -5.33 14.82 19.90
N VAL A 188 -4.28 15.19 20.64
CA VAL A 188 -3.61 16.49 20.50
C VAL A 188 -2.98 16.62 19.12
N LEU A 189 -2.31 15.58 18.62
CA LEU A 189 -1.67 15.58 17.30
C LEU A 189 -2.71 15.69 16.17
N ILE A 190 -3.78 14.90 16.23
CA ILE A 190 -4.90 14.97 15.28
C ILE A 190 -5.48 16.38 15.25
N GLN A 191 -5.75 16.96 16.43
CA GLN A 191 -6.33 18.29 16.51
C GLN A 191 -5.36 19.38 16.02
N SER A 192 -4.06 19.23 16.29
CA SER A 192 -3.03 20.15 15.81
C SER A 192 -2.94 20.17 14.28
N VAL A 193 -3.00 18.99 13.64
CA VAL A 193 -3.05 18.88 12.18
C VAL A 193 -4.35 19.47 11.63
N ARG A 194 -5.49 19.21 12.28
CA ARG A 194 -6.79 19.77 11.87
C ARG A 194 -6.82 21.30 11.93
N LEU A 195 -6.17 21.91 12.91
CA LEU A 195 -6.07 23.37 13.04
C LEU A 195 -5.14 24.00 11.99
N THR A 196 -4.12 23.28 11.54
CA THR A 196 -3.10 23.81 10.62
C THR A 196 -3.45 23.57 9.14
N PHE A 197 -3.99 22.40 8.81
CA PHE A 197 -4.30 21.99 7.44
C PHE A 197 -5.79 21.88 7.13
N GLY A 198 -6.66 21.94 8.15
CA GLY A 198 -8.09 21.75 8.02
C GLY A 198 -8.54 20.31 8.27
N ALA A 199 -9.86 20.12 8.29
CA ALA A 199 -10.50 18.82 8.52
C ALA A 199 -10.68 17.98 7.24
N GLN A 200 -10.46 18.59 6.08
CA GLN A 200 -10.67 17.94 4.80
C GLN A 200 -9.48 17.05 4.45
N ASN A 201 -9.76 15.95 3.74
CA ASN A 201 -8.71 15.11 3.20
C ASN A 201 -8.03 15.86 2.06
N VAL A 202 -6.70 15.83 2.05
CA VAL A 202 -5.86 16.43 1.01
C VAL A 202 -5.27 15.32 0.14
N GLU A 203 -5.18 15.57 -1.16
CA GLU A 203 -4.58 14.64 -2.10
C GLU A 203 -3.11 14.99 -2.35
N VAL A 204 -2.28 13.96 -2.45
CA VAL A 204 -0.87 14.08 -2.84
C VAL A 204 -0.77 13.61 -4.28
N ALA A 205 -0.36 14.51 -5.18
CA ALA A 205 -0.31 14.25 -6.60
C ALA A 205 0.83 13.28 -6.92
N ASN A 206 0.51 12.25 -7.71
CA ASN A 206 1.51 11.31 -8.20
C ASN A 206 2.32 11.95 -9.34
N PRO A 207 3.67 11.88 -9.30
CA PRO A 207 4.49 12.36 -10.40
C PRO A 207 4.32 11.48 -11.64
N TYR A 208 4.76 11.97 -12.80
CA TYR A 208 4.49 11.32 -14.09
C TYR A 208 4.96 9.85 -14.16
N TYR A 209 6.11 9.53 -13.54
CA TYR A 209 6.66 8.17 -13.53
C TYR A 209 5.94 7.19 -12.60
N LEU A 210 5.14 7.68 -11.65
CA LEU A 210 4.26 6.86 -10.80
C LEU A 210 2.82 6.82 -11.31
N SER A 211 2.49 7.71 -12.24
CA SER A 211 1.18 7.80 -12.87
C SER A 211 1.02 6.75 -13.96
N GLY A 212 -0.10 6.05 -13.95
CA GLY A 212 -0.41 4.96 -14.88
C GLY A 212 -0.07 3.57 -14.31
N GLY A 213 0.07 2.59 -15.20
CA GLY A 213 0.37 1.22 -14.82
C GLY A 213 0.69 0.34 -16.01
N ILE A 214 1.16 -0.87 -15.70
CA ILE A 214 1.41 -1.90 -16.70
C ILE A 214 0.10 -2.63 -16.93
N GLU A 215 -0.43 -2.55 -18.15
CA GLU A 215 -1.56 -3.38 -18.56
C GLU A 215 -1.10 -4.82 -18.77
N ILE A 216 -1.54 -5.70 -17.89
CA ILE A 216 -1.29 -7.14 -17.98
C ILE A 216 -2.60 -7.80 -18.40
N PHE A 217 -2.60 -8.41 -19.60
CA PHE A 217 -3.69 -9.21 -20.16
C PHE A 217 -5.10 -8.58 -20.11
N ASN A 218 -5.60 -8.05 -21.24
CA ASN A 218 -7.01 -7.68 -21.47
C ASN A 218 -7.70 -7.00 -20.28
N GLY A 219 -7.16 -5.86 -19.81
CA GLY A 219 -7.89 -4.92 -18.95
C GLY A 219 -7.52 -4.88 -17.47
N VAL A 220 -6.53 -5.64 -17.00
CA VAL A 220 -5.99 -5.46 -15.64
C VAL A 220 -4.75 -4.57 -15.68
N VAL A 221 -4.87 -3.40 -15.05
CA VAL A 221 -3.78 -2.43 -14.92
C VAL A 221 -3.12 -2.60 -13.56
N LEU A 222 -1.82 -2.91 -13.53
CA LEU A 222 -1.01 -2.86 -12.31
C LEU A 222 -0.41 -1.46 -12.15
N PRO A 223 -0.84 -0.65 -11.16
CA PRO A 223 -0.36 0.72 -11.02
C PRO A 223 1.13 0.78 -10.67
N TYR A 224 1.87 1.71 -11.29
CA TYR A 224 3.30 1.91 -10.99
C TYR A 224 3.53 2.33 -9.53
N SER A 225 2.61 3.11 -8.95
CA SER A 225 2.64 3.50 -7.53
C SER A 225 2.76 2.29 -6.59
N ARG A 226 2.02 1.22 -6.86
CA ARG A 226 2.04 0.00 -6.03
C ARG A 226 3.35 -0.78 -6.17
N ILE A 227 3.88 -0.87 -7.38
CA ILE A 227 5.18 -1.51 -7.64
C ILE A 227 6.29 -0.73 -6.91
N ALA A 228 6.28 0.60 -7.04
CA ALA A 228 7.25 1.47 -6.39
C ALA A 228 7.21 1.35 -4.86
N ILE A 229 6.01 1.25 -4.25
CA ILE A 229 5.87 1.02 -2.82
C ILE A 229 6.52 -0.30 -2.39
N ILE A 230 6.31 -1.38 -3.14
CA ILE A 230 6.93 -2.68 -2.80
C ILE A 230 8.45 -2.58 -2.83
N VAL A 231 9.01 -1.98 -3.87
CA VAL A 231 10.47 -1.75 -4.00
C VAL A 231 10.98 -0.85 -2.86
N PHE A 232 10.24 0.20 -2.54
CA PHE A 232 10.57 1.14 -1.47
C PHE A 232 10.56 0.45 -0.10
N VAL A 233 9.58 -0.40 0.19
CA VAL A 233 9.51 -1.15 1.45
C VAL A 233 10.67 -2.12 1.56
N VAL A 234 11.02 -2.85 0.50
CA VAL A 234 12.21 -3.71 0.48
C VAL A 234 13.48 -2.89 0.76
N PHE A 235 13.60 -1.71 0.17
CA PHE A 235 14.70 -0.79 0.42
C PHE A 235 14.77 -0.33 1.88
N VAL A 236 13.64 0.09 2.48
CA VAL A 236 13.59 0.54 3.88
C VAL A 236 13.88 -0.62 4.83
N VAL A 237 13.25 -1.79 4.65
CA VAL A 237 13.51 -2.99 5.46
C VAL A 237 15.00 -3.36 5.41
N THR A 238 15.60 -3.38 4.21
CA THR A 238 17.03 -3.67 4.04
C THR A 238 17.91 -2.62 4.72
N SER A 239 17.53 -1.34 4.63
CA SER A 239 18.24 -0.23 5.26
C SER A 239 18.21 -0.35 6.78
N ILE A 240 17.03 -0.61 7.37
CA ILE A 240 16.84 -0.78 8.81
C ILE A 240 17.54 -2.05 9.30
N TRP A 241 17.44 -3.15 8.56
CA TRP A 241 18.17 -4.38 8.88
C TRP A 241 19.68 -4.13 8.89
N THR A 242 20.22 -3.44 7.90
CA THR A 242 21.65 -3.09 7.84
C THR A 242 22.03 -2.18 8.99
N LEU A 243 21.21 -1.17 9.31
CA LEU A 243 21.43 -0.26 10.43
C LEU A 243 21.46 -1.03 11.75
N LEU A 244 20.46 -1.85 12.04
CA LEU A 244 20.38 -2.59 13.29
C LEU A 244 21.40 -3.72 13.38
N GLN A 245 21.79 -4.37 12.29
CA GLN A 245 22.71 -5.51 12.36
C GLN A 245 24.18 -5.09 12.27
N LYS A 246 24.52 -4.09 11.44
CA LYS A 246 25.92 -3.74 11.11
C LYS A 246 26.44 -2.48 11.80
N THR A 247 25.62 -1.67 12.44
CA THR A 247 26.08 -0.40 13.06
C THR A 247 26.23 -0.50 14.58
N SER A 248 26.95 0.47 15.15
CA SER A 248 27.15 0.62 16.60
C SER A 248 25.85 0.91 17.36
N LEU A 249 24.89 1.61 16.73
CA LEU A 249 23.56 1.84 17.31
C LEU A 249 22.85 0.51 17.54
N GLY A 250 22.87 -0.36 16.53
CA GLY A 250 22.28 -1.69 16.62
C GLY A 250 22.91 -2.59 17.69
N LEU A 251 24.23 -2.51 17.87
CA LEU A 251 24.94 -3.19 18.95
C LEU A 251 24.48 -2.71 20.33
N GLN A 252 24.34 -1.39 20.51
CA GLN A 252 23.85 -0.79 21.75
C GLN A 252 22.39 -1.18 22.02
N VAL A 253 21.52 -1.12 21.01
CA VAL A 253 20.12 -1.57 21.09
C VAL A 253 20.04 -3.01 21.61
N ARG A 254 20.78 -3.95 20.99
CA ARG A 254 20.80 -5.35 21.45
C ARG A 254 21.35 -5.52 22.86
N ALA A 255 22.38 -4.76 23.24
CA ALA A 255 22.91 -4.81 24.60
C ALA A 255 21.87 -4.34 25.64
N VAL A 256 21.13 -3.27 25.33
CA VAL A 256 20.09 -2.72 26.19
C VAL A 256 18.89 -3.66 26.31
N THR A 257 18.48 -4.33 25.21
CA THR A 257 17.37 -5.29 25.25
C THR A 257 17.71 -6.57 26.00
N GLN A 258 18.96 -7.06 25.93
CA GLN A 258 19.40 -8.25 26.65
C GLN A 258 19.52 -8.01 28.16
N ASN A 259 20.22 -6.95 28.57
CA ASN A 259 20.34 -6.59 29.99
C ASN A 259 20.63 -5.10 30.15
N ARG A 260 19.56 -4.32 30.29
CA ARG A 260 19.61 -2.87 30.47
C ARG A 260 20.51 -2.42 31.64
N LYS A 261 20.50 -3.14 32.77
CA LYS A 261 21.30 -2.77 33.95
C LYS A 261 22.79 -2.98 33.69
N MET A 262 23.17 -4.12 33.13
CA MET A 262 24.57 -4.40 32.77
C MET A 262 25.07 -3.44 31.68
N ALA A 263 24.26 -3.16 30.66
CA ALA A 263 24.60 -2.22 29.60
C ALA A 263 24.92 -0.82 30.16
N ALA A 264 24.14 -0.35 31.16
CA ALA A 264 24.40 0.92 31.84
C ALA A 264 25.71 0.90 32.64
N CYS A 265 26.05 -0.21 33.31
CA CYS A 265 27.34 -0.36 34.01
C CYS A 265 28.54 -0.35 33.06
N MET A 266 28.36 -0.81 31.82
CA MET A 266 29.37 -0.79 30.75
C MET A 266 29.48 0.57 30.04
N GLY A 267 28.82 1.61 30.55
CA GLY A 267 28.89 2.98 30.02
C GLY A 267 28.00 3.26 28.81
N ILE A 268 27.09 2.34 28.43
CA ILE A 268 26.14 2.57 27.34
C ILE A 268 25.05 3.53 27.84
N PRO A 269 24.84 4.70 27.18
CA PRO A 269 23.82 5.66 27.59
C PRO A 269 22.42 5.16 27.20
N THR A 270 21.84 4.27 28.00
CA THR A 270 20.54 3.61 27.76
C THR A 270 19.45 4.60 27.36
N ALA A 271 19.33 5.74 28.04
CA ALA A 271 18.36 6.79 27.69
C ALA A 271 18.57 7.41 26.30
N LYS A 272 19.82 7.53 25.82
CA LYS A 272 20.08 7.99 24.45
C LYS A 272 19.73 6.90 23.43
N VAL A 273 20.02 5.65 23.75
CA VAL A 273 19.65 4.50 22.89
C VAL A 273 18.13 4.44 22.72
N ASP A 274 17.38 4.62 23.81
CA ASP A 274 15.93 4.68 23.81
C ASP A 274 15.42 5.80 22.90
N MET A 275 15.90 7.02 23.11
CA MET A 275 15.54 8.20 22.32
C MET A 275 15.81 8.01 20.82
N TRP A 276 17.01 7.53 20.44
CA TRP A 276 17.36 7.30 19.04
C TRP A 276 16.52 6.17 18.41
N THR A 277 16.27 5.11 19.17
CA THR A 277 15.46 3.97 18.69
C THR A 277 14.00 4.38 18.50
N PHE A 278 13.46 5.19 19.42
CA PHE A 278 12.12 5.73 19.32
C PHE A 278 11.98 6.67 18.11
N GLY A 279 12.92 7.60 17.94
CA GLY A 279 12.98 8.47 16.76
C GLY A 279 13.08 7.68 15.46
N LEU A 280 13.92 6.64 15.41
CA LEU A 280 14.04 5.78 14.24
C LEU A 280 12.74 5.03 13.94
N GLY A 281 12.06 4.49 14.95
CA GLY A 281 10.76 3.84 14.79
C GLY A 281 9.66 4.80 14.29
N SER A 282 9.59 6.00 14.85
CA SER A 282 8.68 7.06 14.38
C SER A 282 9.03 7.54 12.96
N GLY A 283 10.32 7.64 12.62
CA GLY A 283 10.76 8.00 11.27
C GLY A 283 10.37 6.95 10.23
N VAL A 284 10.53 5.66 10.53
CA VAL A 284 10.05 4.56 9.67
C VAL A 284 8.53 4.60 9.51
N ALA A 285 7.79 4.92 10.56
CA ALA A 285 6.34 5.16 10.45
C ALA A 285 6.02 6.35 9.54
N GLY A 286 6.80 7.43 9.61
CA GLY A 286 6.69 8.56 8.68
C GLY A 286 6.87 8.16 7.22
N LEU A 287 7.83 7.28 6.93
CA LEU A 287 8.01 6.71 5.58
C LEU A 287 6.80 5.87 5.14
N GLY A 288 6.14 5.16 6.07
CA GLY A 288 4.86 4.49 5.82
C GLY A 288 3.75 5.47 5.43
N GLY A 289 3.70 6.63 6.10
CA GLY A 289 2.79 7.72 5.77
C GLY A 289 3.01 8.29 4.37
N LEU A 290 4.27 8.47 4.00
CA LEU A 290 4.65 8.86 2.63
C LEU A 290 4.21 7.82 1.60
N ALA A 291 4.38 6.53 1.86
CA ALA A 291 3.94 5.50 0.94
C ALA A 291 2.41 5.47 0.79
N LEU A 292 1.68 5.66 1.90
CA LEU A 292 0.21 5.73 1.91
C LEU A 292 -0.34 6.92 1.13
N SER A 293 0.32 8.07 1.21
CA SER A 293 -0.15 9.29 0.51
C SER A 293 -0.11 9.16 -1.02
N GLN A 294 0.69 8.25 -1.58
CA GLN A 294 0.78 8.02 -3.03
C GLN A 294 -0.37 7.17 -3.59
N ILE A 295 -1.15 6.50 -2.73
CA ILE A 295 -2.22 5.58 -3.16
C ILE A 295 -3.60 5.96 -2.61
N GLY A 296 -3.68 6.94 -1.72
CA GLY A 296 -4.92 7.37 -1.09
C GLY A 296 -4.80 8.77 -0.51
N ASN A 297 -5.95 9.34 -0.19
CA ASN A 297 -6.00 10.68 0.36
C ASN A 297 -5.44 10.72 1.78
N VAL A 298 -4.79 11.84 2.11
CA VAL A 298 -4.22 12.10 3.42
C VAL A 298 -5.27 12.83 4.25
N GLY A 299 -5.61 12.28 5.41
CA GLY A 299 -6.54 12.89 6.35
C GLY A 299 -6.04 12.83 7.78
N PRO A 300 -6.59 13.65 8.70
CA PRO A 300 -6.15 13.66 10.10
C PRO A 300 -6.40 12.33 10.83
N GLU A 301 -7.35 11.52 10.37
CA GLU A 301 -7.68 10.23 10.99
C GLU A 301 -6.96 9.04 10.32
N LEU A 302 -6.06 9.29 9.36
CA LEU A 302 -5.36 8.25 8.61
C LEU A 302 -4.60 7.30 9.55
N GLY A 303 -3.94 7.85 10.57
CA GLY A 303 -3.17 7.07 11.54
C GLY A 303 -4.01 6.03 12.29
N ARG A 304 -5.24 6.37 12.65
CA ARG A 304 -6.15 5.50 13.41
C ARG A 304 -6.58 4.27 12.61
N MET A 305 -6.74 4.42 11.30
CA MET A 305 -7.18 3.31 10.44
C MET A 305 -6.13 2.19 10.35
N TYR A 306 -4.84 2.55 10.31
CA TYR A 306 -3.75 1.60 10.08
C TYR A 306 -3.05 1.11 11.35
N ILE A 307 -3.22 1.79 12.48
CA ILE A 307 -2.53 1.41 13.73
C ILE A 307 -2.98 0.06 14.27
N ILE A 308 -4.28 -0.25 14.19
CA ILE A 308 -4.85 -1.52 14.68
C ILE A 308 -4.27 -2.68 13.87
N ASP A 309 -4.32 -2.57 12.55
CA ASP A 309 -3.77 -3.59 11.64
C ASP A 309 -2.26 -3.76 11.83
N SER A 310 -1.53 -2.66 12.00
CA SER A 310 -0.09 -2.70 12.25
C SER A 310 0.24 -3.39 13.58
N PHE A 311 -0.57 -3.17 14.63
CA PHE A 311 -0.39 -3.83 15.92
C PHE A 311 -0.66 -5.33 15.83
N MET A 312 -1.71 -5.72 15.10
CA MET A 312 -2.01 -7.14 14.84
C MET A 312 -0.85 -7.84 14.13
N VAL A 313 -0.19 -7.17 13.17
CA VAL A 313 0.98 -7.71 12.46
C VAL A 313 2.22 -7.88 13.37
N VAL A 314 2.39 -7.05 14.40
CA VAL A 314 3.55 -7.14 15.31
C VAL A 314 3.35 -8.21 16.38
N VAL A 315 2.10 -8.44 16.82
CA VAL A 315 1.79 -9.32 17.95
C VAL A 315 1.56 -10.78 17.52
N MET A 316 1.05 -11.02 16.31
CA MET A 316 0.81 -12.36 15.75
C MET A 316 2.09 -13.01 15.25
#